data_AF-A0A2P0QJH9-F1
#
_entry.id   AF-A0A2P0QJH9-F1
#
_cell.length_a   1.000
_cell.length_b   1.000
_cell.length_c   1.000
_cell.angle_alpha   90.00
_cell.angle_beta   90.00
_cell.angle_gamma   90.00
#
_symmetry.space_group_name_H-M   'P 1'
#
loop_
_entity.id
_entity.type
_entity.pdbx_description
1 polymer ?
#
loop_
_entity_poly.entity_id
_entity_poly.type
_entity_poly.pdbx_seq_one_letter_code
_entity_poly.pdbx_strand_id
1 'polypeptide(L)' 'MLSNCFVRFATDVINNESYGFYARGGNYIEEGGAGDDEVDDEGEAGEAEPRECQIGNLINYPIIALGSCDLSA' A
#
# COMPACT_ATOMS: atom_id res chain seq x y z
N MET A 1 0.12 -1.94 13.07
CA MET A 1 0.12 -0.58 12.52
C MET A 1 1.03 -0.58 11.31
N LEU A 2 0.61 0.07 10.24
CA LEU A 2 1.37 0.17 8.99
C LEU A 2 2.44 1.26 9.11
N SER A 3 3.58 1.10 8.45
CA SER A 3 4.57 2.17 8.31
C SER A 3 4.20 3.10 7.15
N ASN A 4 4.88 4.24 7.03
CA ASN A 4 4.68 5.17 5.91
C ASN A 4 5.03 4.57 4.53
N CYS A 5 5.68 3.41 4.47
CA CYS A 5 6.03 2.72 3.22
C CYS A 5 4.89 1.89 2.63
N PHE A 6 3.74 1.84 3.30
CA PHE A 6 2.53 1.24 2.76
C PHE A 6 1.75 2.28 1.95
N VAL A 7 1.36 1.92 0.73
CA VAL A 7 0.46 2.71 -0.11
C VAL A 7 -0.91 2.02 -0.17
N ARG A 8 -2.00 2.80 -0.19
CA ARG A 8 -3.34 2.27 -0.46
C ARG A 8 -3.49 2.12 -1.96
N PHE A 9 -3.83 0.92 -2.43
CA PHE A 9 -3.95 0.66 -3.88
C PHE A 9 -5.36 0.26 -4.32
N ALA A 10 -6.25 -0.08 -3.38
CA ALA A 10 -7.64 -0.44 -3.67
C ALA A 10 -8.54 -0.29 -2.43
N THR A 11 -9.85 -0.27 -2.69
CA THR A 11 -10.91 -0.27 -1.69
C THR A 11 -12.02 -1.23 -2.09
N ASP A 12 -12.39 -2.15 -1.19
CA ASP A 12 -13.60 -2.97 -1.36
C ASP A 12 -14.70 -2.54 -0.39
N VAL A 13 -15.95 -2.77 -0.79
CA VAL A 13 -17.13 -2.54 0.06
C VAL A 13 -17.79 -3.87 0.39
N ILE A 14 -17.92 -4.17 1.68
CA ILE A 14 -18.58 -5.38 2.20
C ILE A 14 -19.57 -4.94 3.28
N ASN A 15 -20.83 -5.36 3.19
CA ASN A 15 -21.90 -4.97 4.13
C ASN A 15 -22.02 -3.44 4.33
N ASN A 16 -21.90 -2.67 3.25
CA ASN A 16 -21.89 -1.19 3.24
C ASN A 16 -20.70 -0.53 3.97
N GLU A 17 -19.72 -1.31 4.42
CA GLU A 17 -18.50 -0.80 5.03
C GLU A 17 -17.34 -0.84 4.03
N SER A 18 -16.47 0.17 4.06
CA SER A 18 -15.32 0.28 3.15
C SER A 18 -14.04 -0.23 3.81
N TYR A 19 -13.32 -1.10 3.11
CA TYR A 19 -12.07 -1.72 3.55
C TYR A 19 -10.96 -1.41 2.55
N GLY A 20 -9.89 -0.76 3.02
CA GLY A 20 -8.73 -0.43 2.19
C GLY A 20 -7.71 -1.56 2.12
N PHE A 21 -7.13 -1.76 0.94
CA PHE A 21 -6.00 -2.65 0.71
C PHE A 21 -4.71 -1.85 0.59
N TYR A 22 -3.68 -2.30 1.28
CA TYR A 22 -2.40 -1.61 1.38
C TYR A 22 -1.26 -2.54 1.01
N ALA A 23 -0.24 -2.02 0.31
CA ALA A 23 0.95 -2.76 -0.08
C ALA A 23 2.22 -1.99 0.26
N ARG A 24 3.29 -2.71 0.59
CA ARG A 24 4.65 -2.17 0.78
C ARG A 24 5.61 -2.85 -0.20
N GLY A 25 6.23 -2.07 -1.07
CA GLY A 25 6.99 -2.60 -2.21
C GLY A 25 6.07 -3.13 -3.31
N GLY A 26 6.53 -4.11 -4.09
CA GLY A 26 5.67 -4.84 -5.04
C GLY A 26 5.14 -4.05 -6.25
N ASN A 27 5.62 -2.82 -6.48
CA ASN A 27 5.27 -1.96 -7.62
C ASN A 27 3.75 -1.68 -7.76
N TYR A 28 3.03 -1.60 -6.64
CA TYR A 28 1.62 -1.18 -6.64
C TYR A 28 1.51 0.33 -6.91
N ILE A 29 0.45 0.74 -7.60
CA ILE A 29 0.11 2.14 -7.86
C ILE A 29 -0.91 2.60 -6.81
N GLU A 30 -0.74 3.81 -6.30
CA GLU A 30 -1.65 4.39 -5.30
C GLU A 30 -3.04 4.67 -5.89
N GLU A 31 -4.09 4.31 -5.14
CA GLU A 31 -5.49 4.54 -5.51
C GLU A 31 -5.75 6.05 -5.68
N GLY A 32 -6.22 6.45 -6.87
CA GLY A 32 -6.42 7.87 -7.21
C GLY A 32 -5.22 8.56 -7.88
N GLY A 33 -4.09 7.85 -8.06
CA GLY A 33 -2.92 8.34 -8.80
C GLY A 33 -2.95 8.13 -10.32
N ALA A 34 -4.05 7.59 -10.86
CA ALA A 34 -4.23 7.36 -12.30
C ALA A 34 -5.50 8.08 -12.79
N GLY A 35 -5.38 9.36 -13.12
CA GLY A 35 -6.48 10.14 -13.65
C GLY A 35 -6.08 11.56 -14.05
N ASP A 36 -5.89 11.74 -15.35
CA ASP A 36 -5.83 13.00 -16.13
C ASP A 36 -4.44 13.61 -16.37
N ASP A 37 -3.64 13.02 -17.27
CA ASP A 37 -2.88 13.85 -18.21
C ASP A 37 -2.55 13.10 -19.52
N GLU A 38 -3.32 13.39 -20.56
CA GLU A 38 -2.93 13.21 -21.97
C GLU A 38 -2.01 14.39 -22.36
N VAL A 39 -0.89 14.56 -21.66
CA VAL A 39 0.23 15.38 -22.14
C VAL A 39 1.51 14.56 -22.11
N ASP A 40 2.08 14.48 -23.30
CA ASP A 40 3.50 14.27 -23.56
C ASP A 40 4.32 15.31 -22.78
N ASP A 41 4.68 15.01 -21.53
CA ASP A 41 5.66 15.76 -20.75
C ASP A 41 6.78 14.82 -20.28
N GLU A 42 7.93 14.92 -20.93
CA GLU A 42 9.21 14.42 -20.43
C GLU A 42 9.64 15.25 -19.19
N GLY A 43 8.90 15.15 -18.09
CA GLY A 43 9.08 15.99 -16.91
C GLY A 43 8.67 15.29 -15.62
N GLU A 44 9.67 14.80 -14.89
CA GLU A 44 9.59 14.37 -13.49
C GLU A 44 8.51 13.32 -13.16
N ALA A 45 8.89 12.04 -13.36
CA ALA A 45 8.42 11.00 -12.47
C ALA A 45 8.74 11.46 -11.03
N GLY A 46 7.72 11.98 -10.33
CA GLY A 46 7.84 12.51 -8.98
C GLY A 46 8.64 11.52 -8.14
N GLU A 47 9.90 11.87 -7.89
CA GLU A 47 10.83 10.97 -7.24
C GLU A 47 10.24 10.68 -5.86
N ALA A 48 9.70 9.47 -5.70
CA ALA A 48 9.48 8.94 -4.38
C ALA A 48 10.88 8.86 -3.76
N GLU A 49 11.22 9.89 -2.96
CA GLU A 49 12.43 9.98 -2.15
C GLU A 49 12.84 8.57 -1.74
N PRO A 50 14.08 8.13 -2.00
CA PRO A 50 14.51 6.78 -1.68
C PRO A 50 14.42 6.57 -0.17
N ARG A 51 13.29 6.08 0.30
CA ARG A 51 13.06 5.80 1.71
C ARG A 51 13.92 4.62 2.05
N GLU A 52 14.94 4.85 2.88
CA GLU A 52 15.80 3.79 3.37
C GLU A 52 14.94 2.80 4.16
N CYS A 53 14.59 1.69 3.52
CA CYS A 53 13.71 0.69 4.08
C CYS A 53 14.10 -0.69 3.57
N GLN A 54 13.89 -1.73 4.38
CA GLN A 54 14.34 -3.08 4.04
C GLN A 54 13.53 -3.65 2.85
N ILE A 55 14.23 -4.17 1.86
CA ILE A 55 13.65 -4.87 0.69
C ILE A 55 13.99 -6.35 0.79
N GLY A 56 12.99 -7.20 0.65
CA GLY A 56 13.16 -8.66 0.69
C GLY A 56 11.90 -9.38 1.13
N ASN A 57 11.90 -10.70 0.98
CA ASN A 57 10.76 -11.55 1.36
C ASN A 57 10.57 -11.66 2.88
N LEU A 58 11.63 -11.39 3.65
CA LEU A 58 11.62 -11.34 5.11
C LEU A 58 12.32 -10.05 5.57
N ILE A 59 11.65 -9.28 6.41
CA ILE A 59 12.15 -8.02 6.95
C ILE A 59 12.00 -8.01 8.47
N ASN A 60 12.82 -7.23 9.15
CA ASN A 60 12.63 -6.93 10.56
C ASN A 60 11.50 -5.91 10.70
N TYR A 61 10.35 -6.35 11.21
CA TYR A 61 9.16 -5.49 11.34
C TYR A 61 8.41 -5.77 12.66
N PRO A 62 7.95 -4.73 13.39
CA PRO A 62 7.21 -4.93 14.63
C PRO A 62 5.88 -5.68 14.43
N ILE A 63 5.69 -6.77 15.17
CA ILE A 63 4.43 -7.53 15.20
C ILE A 63 3.67 -7.18 16.49
N ILE A 64 2.44 -6.67 16.35
CA ILE A 64 1.61 -6.26 17.50
C ILE A 64 0.96 -7.48 18.17
N ALA A 65 0.40 -8.38 17.37
CA ALA A 65 -0.26 -9.59 17.83
C ALA A 65 -0.21 -10.65 16.72
N LEU A 66 -0.35 -11.92 17.12
CA LEU A 66 -0.52 -13.08 16.25
C LEU A 66 -1.74 -13.88 16.72
N GLY A 67 -2.52 -14.45 15.81
CA GLY A 67 -3.78 -15.12 16.14
C GLY A 67 -4.30 -16.02 15.02
N SER A 68 -5.39 -16.73 15.32
CA SER A 68 -6.11 -17.59 14.37
C SER A 68 -7.24 -16.82 13.67
N CYS A 69 -7.52 -17.15 12.41
CA CYS A 69 -8.72 -16.70 11.71
C CYS A 69 -9.94 -17.61 11.97
N ASP A 70 -9.75 -18.79 12.57
CA ASP A 70 -10.83 -19.67 12.99
C ASP A 70 -11.39 -19.16 14.32
N LEU A 71 -12.39 -18.28 14.22
CA LEU A 71 -13.02 -17.58 15.32
C LEU A 71 -14.46 -18.06 15.47
N SER A 72 -14.89 -18.29 16.71
CA SER A 72 -16.31 -18.42 17.04
C SER A 72 -16.89 -17.03 17.32
N ALA A 73 -17.98 -16.69 16.63
CA ALA A 73 -18.73 -15.45 16.83
C ALA A 73 -19.62 -15.49 18.08
#